data_AF-A0A0B4FRS2-F1
#
_entry.id   AF-A0A0B4FRS2-F1
#
_cell.length_a   1.000
_cell.length_b   1.000
_cell.length_c   1.000
_cell.angle_alpha   90.00
_cell.angle_beta   90.00
_cell.angle_gamma   90.00
#
_symmetry.space_group_name_H-M   'P 1'
#
loop_
_entity.id
_entity.type
_entity.pdbx_description
1 polymer ?
#
loop_
_entity_poly.entity_id
_entity_poly.type
_entity_poly.pdbx_seq_one_letter_code
_entity_poly.pdbx_strand_id
1 'polypeptide(L)'
;MKAAVDRKRLFNPEGNDSLLERKIIKGNSTNLFNLNNVKFSWATQLYRTMMANFWIPEKVDLTQDKNDYENLTVPEREAYDGILSFLIF
;
A
#
# COMPACT_ATOMS: atom_id res chain seq x y z
N MET A 1 -14.60 6.70 26.06
CA MET A 1 -15.45 6.16 24.98
C MET A 1 -14.71 6.38 23.66
N LYS A 2 -14.21 5.34 22.98
CA LYS A 2 -13.59 5.51 21.64
C LYS A 2 -14.71 5.95 20.69
N ALA A 3 -14.61 7.15 20.13
CA ALA A 3 -15.55 7.59 19.11
C ALA A 3 -15.44 6.63 17.91
N ALA A 4 -16.51 5.88 17.65
CA ALA A 4 -16.60 5.08 16.44
C ALA A 4 -16.51 6.02 15.24
N VAL A 5 -15.57 5.77 14.33
CA VAL A 5 -15.52 6.45 13.05
C VAL A 5 -16.47 5.70 12.12
N ASP A 6 -17.46 6.38 11.58
CA ASP A 6 -18.42 5.77 10.66
C ASP A 6 -17.71 5.24 9.42
N ARG A 7 -18.14 4.05 8.95
CA ARG A 7 -17.65 3.51 7.68
C ARG A 7 -18.08 4.43 6.53
N LYS A 8 -17.16 4.65 5.60
CA LYS A 8 -17.42 5.41 4.38
C LYS A 8 -18.53 4.74 3.55
N ARG A 9 -19.51 5.53 3.08
CA ARG A 9 -20.54 5.06 2.14
C ARG A 9 -19.88 4.59 0.83
N LEU A 10 -20.50 3.69 0.07
CA LEU A 10 -19.98 3.35 -1.26
C LEU A 10 -20.07 4.58 -2.19
N PHE A 11 -21.23 5.23 -2.19
CA PHE A 11 -21.52 6.46 -2.90
C PHE A 11 -22.37 7.38 -2.02
N ASN A 12 -22.14 8.68 -2.12
CA ASN A 12 -22.84 9.69 -1.34
C ASN A 12 -23.29 10.84 -2.25
N PRO A 13 -24.52 10.82 -2.78
CA PRO A 13 -24.98 11.84 -3.75
C PRO A 13 -25.02 13.25 -3.16
N GLU A 14 -25.17 13.38 -1.84
CA GLU A 14 -25.19 14.65 -1.10
C GLU A 14 -23.78 15.10 -0.64
N GLY A 15 -22.73 14.44 -1.15
CA GLY A 15 -21.35 14.76 -0.82
C GLY A 15 -20.90 16.11 -1.38
N ASN A 16 -19.94 16.73 -0.70
CA ASN A 16 -19.23 17.93 -1.12
C ASN A 16 -17.75 17.61 -1.39
N ASP A 17 -17.36 17.60 -2.67
CA ASP A 17 -15.99 17.36 -3.10
C ASP A 17 -15.14 18.63 -3.25
N SER A 18 -15.59 19.78 -2.73
CA SER A 18 -14.78 21.00 -2.66
C SER A 18 -13.43 20.72 -1.98
N LEU A 19 -12.35 21.23 -2.57
CA LEU A 19 -11.00 21.05 -2.04
C LEU A 19 -10.82 21.66 -0.64
N LEU A 20 -11.56 22.73 -0.33
CA LEU A 20 -11.50 23.39 0.98
C LEU A 20 -12.08 22.47 2.07
N GLU A 21 -13.24 21.86 1.82
CA GLU A 21 -13.95 21.03 2.80
C GLU A 21 -13.44 19.58 2.90
N ARG A 22 -12.69 19.11 1.90
CA ARG A 22 -12.24 17.71 1.85
C ARG A 22 -11.29 17.37 3.00
N LYS A 23 -11.57 16.27 3.71
CA LYS A 23 -10.81 15.78 4.87
C LYS A 23 -10.55 14.28 4.72
N ILE A 24 -9.49 13.77 5.33
CA ILE A 24 -9.15 12.34 5.33
C ILE A 24 -10.14 11.54 6.18
N ILE A 25 -10.51 12.09 7.34
CA ILE A 25 -11.41 11.47 8.32
C ILE A 25 -12.58 12.42 8.57
N LYS A 26 -13.80 11.89 8.74
CA LYS A 26 -15.04 12.67 8.96
C LYS A 26 -15.30 13.73 7.88
N GLY A 27 -14.90 13.45 6.63
CA GLY A 27 -15.24 14.27 5.47
C GLY A 27 -16.58 13.85 4.84
N ASN A 28 -17.20 14.76 4.09
CA ASN A 28 -18.46 14.51 3.36
C ASN A 28 -18.20 14.32 1.85
N SER A 29 -17.34 13.39 1.44
CA SER A 29 -17.07 13.18 0.00
C SER A 29 -18.22 12.44 -0.68
N THR A 30 -18.37 12.63 -2.00
CA THR A 30 -19.28 11.81 -2.83
C THR A 30 -18.77 10.39 -3.03
N ASN A 31 -17.46 10.19 -2.83
CA ASN A 31 -16.68 8.97 -3.04
C ASN A 31 -16.39 8.65 -4.51
N LEU A 32 -16.64 9.59 -5.42
CA LEU A 32 -16.16 9.50 -6.79
C LEU A 32 -14.63 9.64 -6.83
N PHE A 33 -13.98 8.73 -7.56
CA PHE A 33 -12.54 8.76 -7.74
C PHE A 33 -12.16 9.65 -8.93
N ASN A 34 -11.74 10.88 -8.64
CA ASN A 34 -11.33 11.86 -9.65
C ASN A 34 -9.91 12.39 -9.36
N LEU A 35 -8.93 11.88 -10.12
CA LEU A 35 -7.51 12.27 -9.97
C LEU A 35 -7.18 13.68 -10.48
N ASN A 36 -8.09 14.31 -11.23
CA ASN A 36 -7.94 15.70 -11.68
C ASN A 36 -8.40 16.72 -10.62
N ASN A 37 -9.15 16.29 -9.60
CA ASN A 37 -9.67 17.15 -8.54
C ASN A 37 -9.28 16.59 -7.16
N VAL A 38 -8.01 16.78 -6.77
CA VAL A 38 -7.43 16.27 -5.52
C VAL A 38 -7.01 17.41 -4.59
N LYS A 39 -7.29 17.28 -3.28
CA LYS A 39 -6.86 18.26 -2.27
C LYS A 39 -5.36 18.15 -1.96
N PHE A 40 -4.88 16.92 -1.88
CA PHE A 40 -3.52 16.61 -1.48
C PHE A 40 -2.69 16.33 -2.73
N SER A 41 -1.97 17.33 -3.22
CA SER A 41 -1.20 17.24 -4.48
C SER A 41 -0.14 16.12 -4.46
N TRP A 42 0.45 15.85 -3.29
CA TRP A 42 1.39 14.75 -3.11
C TRP A 42 0.78 13.37 -3.40
N ALA A 43 -0.54 13.20 -3.28
CA ALA A 43 -1.21 11.92 -3.52
C ALA A 43 -1.15 11.51 -4.99
N THR A 44 -1.28 12.48 -5.92
CA THR A 44 -1.16 12.20 -7.36
C THR A 44 0.27 11.81 -7.73
N GLN A 45 1.27 12.46 -7.15
CA GLN A 45 2.67 12.10 -7.35
C GLN A 45 2.95 10.71 -6.82
N LEU A 46 2.50 10.41 -5.60
CA LEU A 46 2.64 9.09 -4.98
C LEU A 46 2.01 8.00 -5.83
N TYR A 47 0.77 8.20 -6.31
CA TYR A 47 0.09 7.24 -7.20
C TYR A 47 0.93 6.94 -8.45
N ARG A 48 1.47 7.97 -9.11
CA ARG A 48 2.29 7.77 -10.31
C ARG A 48 3.58 7.02 -10.01
N THR A 49 4.27 7.37 -8.93
CA THR A 49 5.50 6.66 -8.49
C THR A 49 5.21 5.20 -8.18
N MET A 50 4.11 4.90 -7.48
CA MET A 50 3.72 3.51 -7.17
C MET A 50 3.41 2.71 -8.44
N MET A 51 2.67 3.30 -9.38
CA MET A 51 2.36 2.66 -10.67
C MET A 51 3.63 2.39 -11.49
N ALA A 52 4.60 3.31 -11.48
CA ALA A 52 5.87 3.13 -12.18
C ALA A 52 6.75 2.03 -11.58
N ASN A 53 6.60 1.74 -10.27
CA ASN A 53 7.36 0.71 -9.55
C ASN A 53 6.70 -0.68 -9.58
N PHE A 54 5.78 -0.92 -10.52
CA PHE A 54 5.16 -2.23 -10.66
C PHE A 54 6.19 -3.30 -11.04
N TRP A 55 6.20 -4.41 -10.30
CA TRP A 55 7.05 -5.56 -10.57
C TRP A 55 6.32 -6.87 -10.27
N ILE A 56 6.83 -7.97 -10.83
CA ILE A 56 6.26 -9.32 -10.70
C ILE A 56 7.37 -10.23 -10.16
N PRO A 57 7.19 -10.89 -9.00
CA PRO A 57 8.23 -11.71 -8.37
C PRO A 57 8.79 -12.82 -9.25
N GLU A 58 7.92 -13.52 -9.99
CA GLU A 58 8.29 -14.67 -10.84
C GLU A 58 9.17 -14.29 -12.03
N LYS A 59 9.38 -12.99 -12.28
CA LYS A 59 10.33 -12.50 -13.30
C LYS A 59 11.77 -12.39 -12.78
N VAL A 60 11.97 -12.52 -11.48
CA VAL A 60 13.31 -12.54 -10.86
C VAL A 60 13.77 -14.00 -10.83
N ASP A 61 14.89 -14.29 -11.49
CA ASP A 61 15.48 -15.63 -11.47
C ASP A 61 16.13 -15.90 -10.11
N LEU A 62 15.77 -17.03 -9.50
CA LEU A 62 16.26 -17.49 -8.19
C LEU A 62 17.09 -18.77 -8.29
N THR A 63 17.49 -19.17 -9.51
CA THR A 63 18.21 -20.43 -9.74
C THR A 63 19.54 -20.48 -8.98
N GLN A 64 20.27 -19.36 -8.94
CA GLN A 64 21.52 -19.27 -8.20
C GLN A 64 21.27 -19.23 -6.68
N ASP A 65 20.34 -18.40 -6.23
CA ASP A 65 19.97 -18.25 -4.82
C ASP A 65 19.58 -19.58 -4.18
N LYS A 66 18.89 -20.45 -4.93
CA LYS A 66 18.58 -21.81 -4.49
C LYS A 66 19.84 -22.62 -4.18
N ASN A 67 20.84 -22.60 -5.07
CA ASN A 67 22.08 -23.34 -4.87
C ASN A 67 22.90 -22.73 -3.73
N ASP A 68 22.92 -21.40 -3.61
CA ASP A 68 23.65 -20.70 -2.53
C ASP A 68 23.00 -20.97 -1.17
N TYR A 69 21.67 -21.02 -1.11
CA TYR A 69 20.93 -21.36 0.09
C TYR A 69 21.32 -22.74 0.62
N GLU A 70 21.63 -23.73 -0.22
CA GLU A 70 22.10 -25.06 0.22
C GLU A 70 23.49 -25.00 0.86
N ASN A 71 24.32 -24.02 0.50
CA ASN A 71 25.70 -23.86 0.96
C ASN A 71 25.86 -22.93 2.17
N LEU A 72 24.78 -22.31 2.66
CA LEU A 72 24.81 -21.47 3.85
C LEU A 72 25.29 -22.23 5.09
N THR A 73 26.05 -21.53 5.94
CA THR A 73 26.37 -22.03 7.27
C THR A 73 25.11 -22.12 8.14
N VAL A 74 25.16 -22.94 9.20
CA VAL A 74 24.02 -23.10 10.12
C VAL A 74 23.53 -21.76 10.67
N PRO A 75 24.38 -20.85 11.19
CA PRO A 75 23.91 -19.56 11.70
C PRO A 75 23.28 -18.65 10.62
N GLU A 76 23.77 -18.69 9.39
CA GLU A 76 23.21 -17.89 8.29
C GLU A 76 21.82 -18.38 7.89
N ARG A 77 21.64 -19.71 7.80
CA ARG A 77 20.34 -20.32 7.50
C ARG A 77 19.31 -20.01 8.59
N GLU A 78 19.69 -20.14 9.85
CA GLU A 78 18.80 -19.81 10.99
C GLU A 78 18.35 -18.34 10.94
N ALA A 79 19.27 -17.41 10.65
CA ALA A 79 18.94 -16.00 10.51
C ALA A 79 18.02 -15.75 9.30
N TYR A 80 18.34 -16.36 8.14
CA TYR A 80 17.53 -16.24 6.93
C TYR A 80 16.10 -16.72 7.17
N ASP A 81 15.94 -17.94 7.70
CA ASP A 81 14.63 -18.56 7.93
C ASP A 81 13.82 -17.77 8.97
N GLY A 82 14.48 -17.28 10.03
CA GLY A 82 13.85 -16.44 11.04
C GLY A 82 13.36 -15.10 10.50
N ILE A 83 14.19 -14.40 9.72
CA ILE A 83 13.82 -13.12 9.11
C ILE A 83 12.70 -13.32 8.08
N LEU A 84 12.80 -14.34 7.24
CA LEU A 84 11.79 -14.64 6.22
C LEU A 84 10.44 -14.98 6.87
N SER A 85 10.45 -15.80 7.92
CA SER A 85 9.23 -16.11 8.69
C SER A 85 8.59 -14.84 9.27
N PHE A 86 9.40 -13.90 9.77
CA PHE A 86 8.89 -12.63 10.31
C PHE A 86 8.34 -11.69 9.24
N LEU A 87 8.92 -11.67 8.03
CA LEU A 87 8.42 -10.81 6.95
C LEU A 87 7.14 -11.35 6.31
N ILE A 88 6.89 -12.66 6.38
CA ILE A 88 5.71 -13.32 5.82
C ILE A 88 4.50 -13.24 6.77
N PHE A 89 4.71 -13.32 8.09
CA PHE A 89 3.66 -13.35 9.11
C PHE A 89 3.45 -12.00 9.80
#